data_AF-A0A6F9DVP2-F1
#
_entry.id   AF-A0A6F9DVP2-F1
#
_cell.length_a   1.000
_cell.length_b   1.000
_cell.length_c   1.000
_cell.angle_alpha   90.00
_cell.angle_beta   90.00
_cell.angle_gamma   90.00
#
_symmetry.space_group_name_H-M   'P 1'
#
loop_
_entity.id
_entity.type
_entity.pdbx_description
1 polymer ?
#
loop_
_entity_poly.entity_id
_entity_poly.type
_entity_poly.pdbx_seq_one_letter_code
_entity_poly.pdbx_strand_id
1 'polypeptide(L)'
;MSATKHGLQVLQKVRPAFAVNLDWQVGKYANQLDCIHADSAQLEKKLHKFNYITTGYCKLGLLRHDMLNEKDPIIQLARGRMTEEQHQARYFRINRALLLSANHQILPTDQWTPMDADHQYLDPLIHNAKQEINERQMMKCALLDFEDYTERLTMIPFRMTNALKIWKLRGNLKNQLVA
;
A
#
# COMPACT_ATOMS: atom_id res chain seq x y z
N MET A 1 -18.18 49.86 16.61
CA MET A 1 -18.06 48.71 15.68
C MET A 1 -17.59 47.49 16.46
N SER A 2 -18.24 46.35 16.25
CA SER A 2 -18.28 45.19 17.15
C SER A 2 -17.00 44.34 17.07
N ALA A 3 -16.09 44.54 18.02
CA ALA A 3 -14.94 43.64 18.23
C ALA A 3 -15.37 42.22 18.64
N THR A 4 -16.56 42.08 19.25
CA THR A 4 -17.16 40.80 19.61
C THR A 4 -17.53 39.95 18.39
N LYS A 5 -17.97 40.56 17.27
CA LYS A 5 -18.32 39.82 16.04
C LYS A 5 -17.08 39.24 15.33
N HIS A 6 -15.94 39.94 15.37
CA HIS A 6 -14.70 39.40 14.80
C HIS A 6 -14.09 38.29 15.68
N GLY A 7 -14.14 38.42 17.01
CA GLY A 7 -13.70 37.36 17.93
C GLY A 7 -14.53 36.07 17.83
N LEU A 8 -15.85 36.19 17.63
CA LEU A 8 -16.73 35.03 17.40
C LEU A 8 -16.55 34.36 16.03
N GLN A 9 -16.14 35.09 14.99
CA GLN A 9 -15.81 34.51 13.69
C GLN A 9 -14.55 33.64 13.73
N VAL A 10 -13.60 33.96 14.62
CA VAL A 10 -12.40 33.13 14.85
C VAL A 10 -12.77 31.81 15.58
N LEU A 11 -13.83 31.82 16.39
CA LEU A 11 -14.34 30.65 17.11
C LEU A 11 -15.34 29.79 16.32
N GLN A 12 -15.83 30.26 15.17
CA GLN A 12 -16.88 29.62 14.36
C GLN A 12 -16.39 28.73 13.21
N LYS A 13 -15.12 28.31 13.18
CA LYS A 13 -14.78 27.08 12.44
C LYS A 13 -14.95 25.89 13.38
N VAL A 14 -16.21 25.57 13.70
CA VAL A 14 -16.58 24.23 14.16
C VAL A 14 -16.20 23.29 13.02
N ARG A 15 -14.99 22.74 13.07
CA ARG A 15 -14.54 21.76 12.08
C ARG A 15 -15.49 20.58 12.24
N PRO A 16 -16.22 20.14 11.20
CA PRO A 16 -17.02 18.95 11.35
C PRO A 16 -16.09 17.81 11.77
N ALA A 17 -16.50 17.03 12.79
CA ALA A 17 -15.70 15.92 13.32
C ALA A 17 -15.32 14.91 12.21
N PHE A 18 -16.09 14.90 11.11
CA PHE A 18 -15.88 14.07 9.93
C PHE A 18 -16.01 14.93 8.67
N ALA A 19 -14.93 15.61 8.30
CA ALA A 19 -14.88 16.49 7.12
C ALA A 19 -14.40 15.80 5.84
N VAL A 20 -13.97 14.53 5.93
CA VAL A 20 -13.55 13.75 4.76
C VAL A 20 -14.80 13.39 3.96
N ASN A 21 -14.77 13.59 2.64
CA ASN A 21 -15.75 12.96 1.77
C ASN A 21 -15.54 11.42 1.81
N LEU A 22 -16.48 10.72 2.44
CA LEU A 22 -16.54 9.27 2.61
C LEU A 22 -17.61 8.64 1.70
N ASP A 23 -18.03 9.36 0.66
CA ASP A 23 -18.85 8.77 -0.39
C ASP A 23 -18.11 7.53 -0.90
N TRP A 24 -18.86 6.44 -1.07
CA TRP A 24 -18.31 5.15 -1.51
C TRP A 24 -18.68 5.00 -2.98
N GLN A 25 -17.94 5.69 -3.84
CA GLN A 25 -18.22 5.73 -5.28
C GLN A 25 -17.32 4.72 -5.98
N VAL A 26 -17.90 3.58 -6.36
CA VAL A 26 -17.19 2.53 -7.10
C VAL A 26 -16.91 3.00 -8.52
N GLY A 27 -15.66 2.87 -8.97
CA GLY A 27 -15.24 3.12 -10.36
C GLY A 27 -14.95 4.58 -10.71
N LYS A 28 -14.88 5.49 -9.73
CA LYS A 28 -14.55 6.90 -9.99
C LYS A 28 -13.09 7.10 -10.43
N TYR A 29 -12.19 6.25 -9.94
CA TYR A 29 -10.76 6.30 -10.22
C TYR A 29 -10.28 4.96 -10.76
N ALA A 30 -9.33 4.97 -11.70
CA ALA A 30 -8.85 3.76 -12.35
C ALA A 30 -8.13 2.78 -11.40
N ASN A 31 -7.46 3.31 -10.36
CA ASN A 31 -6.63 2.54 -9.43
C ASN A 31 -7.24 2.51 -8.02
N GLN A 32 -8.55 2.43 -7.91
CA GLN A 32 -9.25 2.48 -6.61
C GLN A 32 -8.81 1.35 -5.67
N LEU A 33 -8.91 1.57 -4.35
CA LEU A 33 -8.67 0.54 -3.35
C LEU A 33 -9.50 -0.72 -3.62
N ASP A 34 -8.89 -1.90 -3.53
CA ASP A 34 -9.54 -3.20 -3.76
C ASP A 34 -10.78 -3.42 -2.87
N CYS A 35 -10.79 -2.83 -1.67
CA CYS A 35 -11.95 -2.93 -0.77
C CYS A 35 -13.18 -2.18 -1.28
N ILE A 36 -13.03 -1.28 -2.26
CA ILE A 36 -14.13 -0.51 -2.84
C ILE A 36 -14.68 -1.22 -4.07
N HIS A 37 -15.53 -2.21 -3.84
CA HIS A 37 -16.26 -2.95 -4.88
C HIS A 37 -17.77 -2.86 -4.66
N ALA A 38 -18.54 -3.07 -5.74
CA ALA A 38 -20.00 -2.93 -5.74
C ALA A 38 -20.67 -3.93 -4.79
N ASP A 39 -20.15 -5.15 -4.73
CA ASP A 39 -20.72 -6.31 -4.04
C ASP A 39 -20.52 -6.27 -2.51
N SER A 40 -19.81 -5.28 -1.99
CA SER A 40 -19.47 -5.19 -0.55
C SER A 40 -20.73 -5.00 0.32
N ALA A 41 -20.77 -5.72 1.44
CA ALA A 41 -21.88 -5.66 2.38
C ALA A 41 -21.95 -4.27 3.05
N GLN A 42 -23.14 -3.83 3.47
CA GLN A 42 -23.29 -2.53 4.14
C GLN A 42 -22.45 -2.40 5.41
N LEU A 43 -22.31 -3.50 6.16
CA LEU A 43 -21.46 -3.54 7.36
C LEU A 43 -19.98 -3.36 7.00
N GLU A 44 -19.51 -4.05 5.97
CA GLU A 44 -18.14 -3.96 5.47
C GLU A 44 -17.80 -2.52 5.04
N LYS A 45 -18.70 -1.86 4.29
CA LYS A 45 -18.58 -0.43 3.94
C LYS A 45 -18.43 0.46 5.18
N LYS A 46 -19.25 0.23 6.22
CA LYS A 46 -19.17 0.99 7.48
C LYS A 46 -17.84 0.76 8.21
N LEU A 47 -17.38 -0.50 8.27
CA LEU A 47 -16.10 -0.86 8.88
C LEU A 47 -14.91 -0.24 8.15
N HIS A 48 -14.91 -0.25 6.82
CA HIS A 48 -13.85 0.39 6.03
C HIS A 48 -13.85 1.90 6.21
N LYS A 49 -15.02 2.55 6.20
CA LYS A 49 -15.12 4.00 6.50
C LYS A 49 -14.58 4.30 7.89
N PHE A 50 -14.95 3.51 8.89
CA PHE A 50 -14.43 3.67 10.25
C PHE A 50 -12.90 3.53 10.29
N ASN A 51 -12.34 2.48 9.67
CA ASN A 51 -10.90 2.26 9.59
C ASN A 51 -10.17 3.42 8.88
N TYR A 52 -10.73 3.94 7.78
CA TYR A 52 -10.16 5.07 7.06
C TYR A 52 -10.08 6.33 7.95
N ILE A 53 -11.16 6.63 8.69
CA ILE A 53 -11.21 7.78 9.59
C ILE A 53 -10.23 7.62 10.77
N THR A 54 -10.17 6.43 11.37
CA THR A 54 -9.35 6.18 12.57
C THR A 54 -7.86 6.21 12.27
N THR A 55 -7.45 5.72 11.10
CA THR A 55 -6.04 5.72 10.68
C THR A 55 -5.50 7.13 10.45
N GLY A 56 -6.33 8.09 10.01
CA GLY A 56 -6.02 9.52 10.04
C GLY A 56 -4.92 10.03 9.11
N TYR A 57 -4.30 9.17 8.28
CA TYR A 57 -3.25 9.58 7.34
C TYR A 57 -3.75 10.55 6.27
N CYS A 58 -5.04 10.52 5.95
CA CYS A 58 -5.69 11.48 5.05
C CYS A 58 -5.60 12.94 5.54
N LYS A 59 -5.52 13.14 6.88
CA LYS A 59 -5.36 14.47 7.50
C LYS A 59 -3.98 15.08 7.24
N LEU A 60 -3.00 14.26 6.89
CA LEU A 60 -1.65 14.63 6.46
C LEU A 60 -1.51 14.62 4.92
N GLY A 61 -2.57 14.23 4.20
CA GLY A 61 -2.60 14.15 2.75
C GLY A 61 -1.68 13.06 2.20
N LEU A 62 -1.50 11.98 2.96
CA LEU A 62 -0.80 10.77 2.54
C LEU A 62 -1.78 9.81 1.84
N LEU A 63 -1.24 8.89 1.05
CA LEU A 63 -1.96 7.73 0.53
C LEU A 63 -1.63 6.48 1.35
N ARG A 64 -2.45 5.42 1.24
CA ARG A 64 -2.22 4.18 1.99
C ARG A 64 -0.82 3.59 1.77
N HIS A 65 -0.31 3.59 0.54
CA HIS A 65 1.00 3.03 0.22
C HIS A 65 2.20 3.86 0.73
N ASP A 66 1.97 5.13 1.07
CA ASP A 66 3.03 5.96 1.66
C ASP A 66 3.37 5.46 3.08
N MET A 67 2.44 4.77 3.74
CA MET A 67 2.59 4.21 5.10
C MET A 67 3.24 2.81 5.15
N LEU A 68 3.61 2.23 4.00
CA LEU A 68 4.24 0.91 3.96
C LEU A 68 5.66 0.96 4.55
N ASN A 69 6.05 -0.11 5.25
CA ASN A 69 7.36 -0.23 5.89
C ASN A 69 8.50 -0.21 4.86
N GLU A 70 9.36 0.80 4.96
CA GLU A 70 10.47 1.00 4.02
C GLU A 70 11.59 -0.04 4.19
N LYS A 71 11.64 -0.75 5.32
CA LYS A 71 12.65 -1.79 5.58
C LYS A 71 12.32 -3.13 4.93
N ASP A 72 11.10 -3.31 4.44
CA ASP A 72 10.71 -4.54 3.74
C ASP A 72 11.42 -4.59 2.37
N PRO A 73 12.22 -5.64 2.09
CA PRO A 73 12.96 -5.74 0.83
C PRO A 73 12.03 -5.77 -0.40
N ILE A 74 10.82 -6.30 -0.27
CA ILE A 74 9.85 -6.34 -1.38
C ILE A 74 9.39 -4.92 -1.72
N ILE A 75 9.14 -4.11 -0.69
CA ILE A 75 8.73 -2.71 -0.86
C ILE A 75 9.87 -1.87 -1.43
N GLN A 76 11.12 -2.11 -1.01
CA GLN A 76 12.29 -1.45 -1.58
C GLN A 76 12.45 -1.77 -3.08
N LEU A 77 12.33 -3.05 -3.46
CA LEU A 77 12.37 -3.48 -4.86
C LEU A 77 11.22 -2.87 -5.67
N ALA A 78 10.01 -2.87 -5.13
CA ALA A 78 8.85 -2.28 -5.78
C ALA A 78 9.03 -0.78 -6.00
N ARG A 79 9.54 -0.06 -4.99
CA ARG A 79 9.82 1.38 -5.10
C ARG A 79 10.91 1.68 -6.10
N GLY A 80 11.98 0.88 -6.17
CA GLY A 80 13.04 1.06 -7.17
C GLY A 80 12.57 0.91 -8.63
N ARG A 81 11.36 0.37 -8.86
CA ARG A 81 10.76 0.19 -10.18
C ARG A 81 9.72 1.26 -10.53
N MET A 82 9.41 2.16 -9.61
CA MET A 82 8.44 3.22 -9.85
C MET A 82 8.95 4.20 -10.90
N THR A 83 8.04 4.88 -11.59
CA THR A 83 8.42 5.98 -12.48
C THR A 83 8.88 7.18 -11.67
N GLU A 84 9.72 8.03 -12.27
CA GLU A 84 10.23 9.25 -11.61
C GLU A 84 9.09 10.18 -11.16
N GLU A 85 8.04 10.32 -11.97
CA GLU A 85 6.85 11.11 -11.61
C GLU A 85 6.16 10.59 -10.35
N GLN A 86 6.03 9.27 -10.21
CA GLN A 86 5.44 8.65 -9.02
C GLN A 86 6.32 8.86 -7.78
N HIS A 87 7.65 8.78 -7.95
CA HIS A 87 8.60 9.09 -6.89
C HIS A 87 8.45 10.54 -6.41
N GLN A 88 8.43 11.50 -7.31
CA GLN A 88 8.31 12.92 -6.99
C GLN A 88 6.97 13.23 -6.31
N ALA A 89 5.87 12.70 -6.82
CA ALA A 89 4.54 12.85 -6.21
C ALA A 89 4.51 12.28 -4.79
N ARG A 90 5.14 11.11 -4.56
CA ARG A 90 5.28 10.51 -3.24
C ARG A 90 6.15 11.37 -2.31
N TYR A 91 7.33 11.80 -2.76
CA TYR A 91 8.23 12.64 -1.95
C TYR A 91 7.57 13.95 -1.55
N PHE A 92 6.81 14.57 -2.45
CA PHE A 92 6.02 15.76 -2.12
C PHE A 92 5.04 15.49 -0.97
N ARG A 93 4.27 14.39 -1.04
CA ARG A 93 3.33 14.02 0.04
C ARG A 93 4.03 13.77 1.37
N ILE A 94 5.15 13.05 1.36
CA ILE A 94 5.91 12.72 2.58
C ILE A 94 6.55 13.95 3.19
N ASN A 95 7.19 14.81 2.39
CA ASN A 95 7.80 16.05 2.88
C ASN A 95 6.74 16.98 3.48
N ARG A 96 5.57 17.08 2.84
CA ARG A 96 4.43 17.82 3.38
C ARG A 96 3.96 17.24 4.71
N ALA A 97 3.79 15.92 4.80
CA ALA A 97 3.35 15.26 6.03
C ALA A 97 4.38 15.41 7.16
N LEU A 98 5.68 15.35 6.84
CA LEU A 98 6.76 15.57 7.79
C LEU A 98 6.75 17.00 8.35
N LEU A 99 6.60 18.00 7.48
CA LEU A 99 6.50 19.41 7.89
C LEU A 99 5.30 19.65 8.82
N LEU A 100 4.14 19.08 8.48
CA LEU A 100 2.94 19.19 9.30
C LEU A 100 3.09 18.46 10.64
N SER A 101 3.69 17.28 10.63
CA SER A 101 3.98 16.52 11.84
C SER A 101 4.94 17.27 12.76
N ALA A 102 5.99 17.89 12.21
CA ALA A 102 6.94 18.68 12.96
C ALA A 102 6.28 19.91 13.63
N ASN A 103 5.31 20.51 12.94
CA ASN A 103 4.56 21.65 13.48
C ASN A 103 3.34 21.25 14.34
N HIS A 104 3.07 19.95 14.50
CA HIS A 104 1.85 19.43 15.11
C HIS A 104 0.55 20.01 14.51
N GLN A 105 0.56 20.23 13.19
CA GLN A 105 -0.55 20.77 12.42
C GLN A 105 -1.17 19.70 11.51
N ILE A 106 -2.40 19.96 11.08
CA ILE A 106 -3.14 19.11 10.13
C ILE A 106 -3.53 19.94 8.90
N LEU A 107 -3.72 19.31 7.75
CA LEU A 107 -4.22 20.01 6.57
C LEU A 107 -5.63 20.59 6.82
N PRO A 108 -5.98 21.67 6.12
CA PRO A 108 -7.39 22.06 5.97
C PRO A 108 -8.22 20.89 5.42
N THR A 109 -9.47 20.81 5.85
CA THR A 109 -10.39 19.70 5.53
C THR A 109 -10.60 19.50 4.04
N ASP A 110 -10.58 20.58 3.27
CA ASP A 110 -10.83 20.58 1.82
C ASP A 110 -9.67 19.93 1.05
N GLN A 111 -8.50 19.81 1.68
CA GLN A 111 -7.29 19.20 1.10
C GLN A 111 -7.09 17.75 1.57
N TRP A 112 -8.01 17.21 2.38
CA TRP A 112 -7.94 15.82 2.81
C TRP A 112 -8.23 14.91 1.63
N THR A 113 -7.47 13.83 1.51
CA THR A 113 -7.71 12.83 0.47
C THR A 113 -9.07 12.18 0.75
N PRO A 114 -10.02 12.21 -0.20
CA PRO A 114 -11.27 11.47 -0.06
C PRO A 114 -10.99 9.98 -0.18
N MET A 115 -11.84 9.17 0.43
CA MET A 115 -11.64 7.71 0.47
C MET A 115 -11.59 7.09 -0.93
N ASP A 116 -12.43 7.56 -1.85
CA ASP A 116 -12.46 7.07 -3.23
C ASP A 116 -11.16 7.38 -3.99
N ALA A 117 -10.50 8.51 -3.71
CA ALA A 117 -9.29 8.93 -4.42
C ALA A 117 -8.01 8.26 -3.91
N ASP A 118 -8.08 7.58 -2.76
CA ASP A 118 -6.98 6.76 -2.29
C ASP A 118 -6.83 5.55 -3.22
N HIS A 119 -5.61 5.38 -3.74
CA HIS A 119 -5.35 4.44 -4.81
C HIS A 119 -4.07 3.67 -4.59
N GLN A 120 -4.08 2.42 -5.03
CA GLN A 120 -3.02 1.47 -4.79
C GLN A 120 -1.94 1.46 -5.90
N TYR A 121 -1.23 2.58 -6.03
CA TYR A 121 -0.21 2.76 -7.09
C TYR A 121 0.97 1.77 -7.06
N LEU A 122 1.26 1.10 -5.93
CA LEU A 122 2.46 0.27 -5.75
C LEU A 122 2.15 -1.23 -5.87
N ASP A 123 0.89 -1.63 -5.75
CA ASP A 123 0.47 -3.03 -5.77
C ASP A 123 0.88 -3.85 -7.01
N PRO A 124 0.79 -3.34 -8.27
CA PRO A 124 1.28 -4.11 -9.40
C PRO A 124 2.78 -4.40 -9.31
N LEU A 125 3.57 -3.43 -8.81
CA LEU A 125 5.01 -3.58 -8.65
C LEU A 125 5.36 -4.55 -7.51
N ILE A 126 4.58 -4.53 -6.42
CA ILE A 126 4.71 -5.48 -5.30
C ILE A 126 4.39 -6.89 -5.75
N HIS A 127 3.31 -7.07 -6.54
CA HIS A 127 2.93 -8.37 -7.06
C HIS A 127 4.04 -8.97 -7.92
N ASN A 128 4.57 -8.19 -8.88
CA ASN A 128 5.68 -8.61 -9.73
C ASN A 128 6.92 -8.98 -8.91
N ALA A 129 7.29 -8.16 -7.91
CA ALA A 129 8.43 -8.44 -7.05
C ALA A 129 8.25 -9.73 -6.22
N LYS A 130 7.06 -9.95 -5.65
CA LYS A 130 6.72 -11.19 -4.93
C LYS A 130 6.80 -12.41 -5.84
N GLN A 131 6.28 -12.29 -7.05
CA GLN A 131 6.30 -13.37 -8.03
C GLN A 131 7.74 -13.74 -8.42
N GLU A 132 8.57 -12.76 -8.75
CA GLU A 132 9.98 -13.00 -9.07
C GLU A 132 10.74 -13.69 -7.93
N ILE A 133 10.55 -13.24 -6.68
CA ILE A 133 11.20 -13.84 -5.52
C ILE A 133 10.74 -15.30 -5.37
N ASN A 134 9.44 -15.53 -5.50
CA ASN A 134 8.86 -16.87 -5.40
C ASN A 134 9.40 -17.80 -6.52
N GLU A 135 9.50 -17.31 -7.76
CA GLU A 135 10.08 -18.06 -8.88
C GLU A 135 11.56 -18.37 -8.67
N ARG A 136 12.36 -17.41 -8.22
CA ARG A 136 13.77 -17.63 -7.85
C ARG A 136 13.91 -18.68 -6.75
N GLN A 137 13.08 -18.59 -5.72
CA GLN A 137 13.03 -19.55 -4.62
C GLN A 137 12.64 -20.95 -5.09
N MET A 138 11.64 -21.06 -5.98
CA MET A 138 11.26 -22.33 -6.61
C MET A 138 12.41 -22.92 -7.43
N MET A 139 13.11 -22.10 -8.22
CA MET A 139 14.24 -22.55 -9.05
C MET A 139 15.41 -23.01 -8.20
N LYS A 140 15.83 -22.24 -7.19
CA LYS A 140 16.85 -22.64 -6.21
C LYS A 140 16.51 -23.99 -5.58
N CYS A 141 15.27 -24.16 -5.14
CA CYS A 141 14.81 -25.41 -4.53
C CYS A 141 14.74 -26.58 -5.52
N ALA A 142 14.37 -26.32 -6.77
CA ALA A 142 14.31 -27.34 -7.82
C ALA A 142 15.71 -27.86 -8.15
N LEU A 143 16.68 -26.95 -8.32
CA LEU A 143 18.07 -27.29 -8.68
C LEU A 143 18.89 -27.80 -7.48
N LEU A 144 18.45 -27.50 -6.25
CA LEU A 144 19.23 -27.70 -5.01
C LEU A 144 20.49 -26.80 -4.95
N ASP A 145 20.47 -25.69 -5.67
CA ASP A 145 21.52 -24.68 -5.71
C ASP A 145 21.38 -23.73 -4.51
N PHE A 146 21.91 -24.14 -3.37
CA PHE A 146 22.00 -23.32 -2.16
C PHE A 146 23.45 -22.90 -1.93
N GLU A 147 23.67 -21.66 -1.54
CA GLU A 147 25.01 -21.13 -1.28
C GLU A 147 25.54 -21.69 0.05
N ASP A 148 24.68 -21.72 1.08
CA ASP A 148 25.01 -22.16 2.43
C ASP A 148 24.02 -23.19 3.00
N TYR A 149 24.46 -23.93 4.02
CA TYR A 149 23.59 -24.86 4.77
C TYR A 149 22.42 -24.14 5.46
N THR A 150 22.65 -22.93 5.95
CA THR A 150 21.62 -22.10 6.59
C THR A 150 20.49 -21.76 5.62
N GLU A 151 20.82 -21.37 4.38
CA GLU A 151 19.86 -21.11 3.31
C GLU A 151 19.04 -22.37 3.00
N ARG A 152 19.71 -23.53 2.90
CA ARG A 152 19.02 -24.80 2.69
C ARG A 152 17.99 -25.10 3.80
N LEU A 153 18.31 -24.77 5.04
CA LEU A 153 17.41 -24.96 6.19
C LEU A 153 16.24 -23.97 6.19
N THR A 154 16.48 -22.68 5.96
CA THR A 154 15.42 -21.65 5.94
C THR A 154 14.42 -21.90 4.82
N MET A 155 14.84 -22.57 3.75
CA MET A 155 14.00 -22.92 2.61
C MET A 155 13.18 -24.22 2.81
N ILE A 156 13.39 -24.99 3.88
CA ILE A 156 12.59 -26.19 4.19
C ILE A 156 11.08 -25.92 4.19
N PRO A 157 10.55 -24.95 4.94
CA PRO A 157 9.11 -24.69 4.95
C PRO A 157 8.58 -24.36 3.54
N PHE A 158 9.31 -23.56 2.77
CA PHE A 158 8.96 -23.21 1.40
C PHE A 158 8.90 -24.44 0.47
N ARG A 159 9.85 -25.37 0.64
CA ARG A 159 9.89 -26.62 -0.12
C ARG A 159 8.73 -27.54 0.22
N MET A 160 8.35 -27.60 1.50
CA MET A 160 7.24 -28.43 1.96
C MET A 160 5.91 -27.91 1.42
N THR A 161 5.69 -26.59 1.45
CA THR A 161 4.45 -25.99 0.92
C THR A 161 4.35 -26.07 -0.60
N ASN A 162 5.48 -26.05 -1.33
CA ASN A 162 5.52 -26.08 -2.79
C ASN A 162 6.02 -27.40 -3.39
N ALA A 163 5.99 -28.50 -2.63
CA ALA A 163 6.62 -29.77 -3.02
C ALA A 163 6.17 -30.27 -4.41
N LEU A 164 4.87 -30.26 -4.70
CA LEU A 164 4.31 -30.70 -5.99
C LEU A 164 4.79 -29.82 -7.15
N LYS A 165 4.83 -28.50 -6.96
CA LYS A 165 5.30 -27.55 -7.97
C LYS A 165 6.78 -27.77 -8.27
N ILE A 166 7.60 -27.92 -7.23
CA ILE A 166 9.04 -28.19 -7.36
C ILE A 166 9.28 -29.53 -8.06
N TRP A 167 8.52 -30.57 -7.72
CA TRP A 167 8.62 -31.88 -8.39
C TRP A 167 8.30 -31.78 -9.88
N LYS A 168 7.21 -31.08 -10.24
CA LYS A 168 6.83 -30.84 -11.64
C LYS A 168 7.91 -30.05 -12.39
N LEU A 169 8.44 -28.98 -11.78
CA LEU A 169 9.52 -28.17 -12.34
C LEU A 169 10.77 -29.02 -12.62
N ARG A 170 11.18 -29.88 -11.67
CA ARG A 170 12.30 -30.81 -11.87
C ARG A 170 12.08 -31.76 -13.04
N GLY A 171 10.86 -32.27 -13.22
CA GLY A 171 10.50 -33.10 -14.37
C GLY A 171 10.69 -32.35 -15.70
N ASN A 172 10.16 -31.13 -15.78
CA ASN A 172 10.30 -30.29 -16.97
C ASN A 172 11.76 -29.96 -17.30
N LEU A 173 12.55 -29.61 -16.29
CA LEU A 173 13.98 -29.31 -16.45
C LEU A 173 14.77 -30.54 -16.95
N LYS A 174 14.48 -31.74 -16.43
CA LYS A 174 15.10 -32.98 -16.92
C LYS A 174 14.77 -33.23 -18.39
N ASN A 175 13.53 -32.98 -18.81
CA ASN A 175 13.14 -33.15 -20.20
C ASN A 175 13.84 -32.14 -21.13
N GLN A 176 14.05 -30.90 -20.68
CA GLN A 176 14.77 -29.88 -21.45
C GLN A 176 16.27 -30.15 -21.61
N LEU A 177 16.90 -30.86 -20.67
CA LEU A 177 18.33 -31.20 -20.74
C LEU A 177 18.63 -32.40 -21.65
N VAL A 178 17.62 -33.22 -21.94
CA VAL A 178 17.74 -34.44 -22.76
C VAL A 178 17.37 -34.18 -24.24
N ALA A 179 16.68 -33.08 -24.51
CA ALA A 179 16.36 -32.60 -25.86
C ALA A 179 17.48 -31.72 -26.42
#